data_AF-A0A916JQJ4-F1
#
_entry.id   AF-A0A916JQJ4-F1
#
_cell.length_a   1.000
_cell.length_b   1.000
_cell.length_c   1.000
_cell.angle_alpha   90.00
_cell.angle_beta   90.00
_cell.angle_gamma   90.00
#
_symmetry.space_group_name_H-M   'P 1'
#
loop_
_entity.id
_entity.type
_entity.pdbx_description
1 polymer ?
#
loop_
_entity_poly.entity_id
_entity_poly.type
_entity_poly.pdbx_seq_one_letter_code
_entity_poly.pdbx_strand_id
1 'polypeptide(L)'
;MSKELFAVIISLVGIAFGWFLNSMGKWFNRRKESQQIKNHALFTLLEINYNFMLLNDDSRIELALTKMEKFVPEAEREEMREFMKPFYSQILNKSISEQVKADLEKVEETYSNAVQELSKIDPVRAYRLHGKSNIFRAFDAIDSYFESIEVEFPMNEEDLEELDNVQDSVTELVEPEILKAAIDDLQDEIKGLSKSIGYRTWLKCKKAIDNIDFSISPTEMKTIDTLLETLIPQVRDSLDS
;
A
#
# COMPACT_ATOMS: atom_id res chain seq x y z
N MET A 1 15.79 66.02 25.76
CA MET A 1 15.85 64.60 26.17
C MET A 1 17.25 64.33 26.68
N SER A 2 17.43 63.87 27.93
CA SER A 2 18.77 63.62 28.49
C SER A 2 19.40 62.40 27.80
N LYS A 3 20.73 62.41 27.64
CA LYS A 3 21.49 61.28 27.07
C LYS A 3 21.20 59.97 27.82
N GLU A 4 20.92 60.07 29.12
CA GLU A 4 20.54 58.96 29.99
C GLU A 4 19.21 58.33 29.59
N LEU A 5 18.18 59.12 29.27
CA LEU A 5 16.87 58.61 28.83
C LEU A 5 16.99 57.85 27.50
N PHE A 6 17.84 58.34 26.59
CA PHE A 6 18.10 57.69 25.30
C PHE A 6 18.81 56.35 25.47
N ALA A 7 19.81 56.28 26.36
CA ALA A 7 20.51 55.04 26.68
C ALA A 7 19.55 53.98 27.26
N VAL A 8 18.67 54.37 28.18
CA VAL A 8 17.66 53.47 28.77
C VAL A 8 16.70 52.92 27.71
N ILE A 9 16.24 53.77 26.78
CA ILE A 9 15.35 53.35 25.69
C ILE A 9 16.04 52.33 24.78
N ILE A 10 17.30 52.57 24.38
CA ILE A 10 18.06 51.63 23.54
C ILE A 10 18.24 50.27 24.24
N SER A 11 18.58 50.28 25.53
CA SER A 11 18.72 49.04 26.31
C SER A 11 17.40 48.25 26.37
N LEU A 12 16.28 48.94 26.60
CA LEU A 12 14.96 48.30 26.61
C LEU A 12 14.58 47.72 25.25
N VAL A 13 14.86 48.43 24.16
CA VAL A 13 14.64 47.93 22.79
C VAL A 13 15.52 46.71 22.50
N GLY A 14 16.78 46.72 22.93
CA GLY A 14 17.68 45.57 22.77
C GLY A 14 17.17 44.32 23.50
N ILE A 15 16.68 44.48 24.73
CA ILE A 15 16.08 43.38 25.51
C ILE A 15 14.80 42.86 24.83
N ALA A 16 13.91 43.76 24.40
CA ALA A 16 12.67 43.39 23.71
C ALA A 16 12.94 42.67 22.38
N PHE A 17 13.92 43.15 21.61
CA PHE A 17 14.32 42.54 20.35
C PHE A 17 14.95 41.16 20.54
N GLY A 18 15.80 41.00 21.57
CA GLY A 18 16.37 39.70 21.95
C GLY A 18 15.28 38.68 22.32
N TRP A 19 14.28 39.09 23.10
CA TRP A 19 13.14 38.23 23.44
C TRP A 19 12.30 37.87 22.21
N PHE A 20 12.04 38.85 21.34
CA PHE A 20 11.31 38.64 20.08
C PHE A 20 12.00 37.61 19.18
N LEU A 21 13.31 37.75 18.95
CA LEU A 21 14.08 36.79 18.13
C LEU A 21 14.11 35.39 18.75
N ASN A 22 14.27 35.27 20.06
CA ASN A 22 14.24 33.98 20.75
C ASN A 22 12.87 33.29 20.61
N SER A 23 11.79 34.06 20.77
CA SER A 23 10.42 33.57 20.58
C SER A 23 10.17 33.13 19.13
N MET A 24 10.64 33.92 18.16
CA MET A 24 10.54 33.61 16.74
C MET A 24 11.27 32.32 16.39
N GLY A 25 12.48 32.10 16.93
CA GLY A 25 13.23 30.86 16.76
C GLY A 25 12.51 29.63 17.30
N LYS A 26 11.92 29.71 18.50
CA LYS A 26 11.11 28.63 19.07
C LYS A 26 9.89 28.31 18.22
N TRP A 27 9.23 29.34 17.68
CA TRP A 27 8.08 29.17 16.80
C TRP A 27 8.46 28.49 15.47
N PHE A 28 9.58 28.88 14.86
CA PHE A 28 10.10 28.21 13.67
C PHE A 28 10.44 26.75 13.92
N ASN A 29 11.08 26.44 15.06
CA ASN A 29 11.41 25.06 15.42
C ASN A 29 10.16 24.20 15.61
N ARG A 30 9.13 24.69 16.32
CA ARG A 30 7.85 23.96 16.47
C ARG A 30 7.17 23.70 15.14
N ARG A 31 7.21 24.66 14.20
CA ARG A 31 6.68 24.44 12.85
C ARG A 31 7.45 23.39 12.08
N LYS A 32 8.79 23.38 12.19
CA LYS A 32 9.62 22.38 11.53
C LYS A 32 9.37 20.98 12.09
N GLU A 33 9.27 20.84 13.40
CA GLU A 33 8.97 19.58 14.09
C GLU A 33 7.58 19.05 13.70
N SER A 34 6.56 19.91 13.74
CA SER A 34 5.22 19.54 13.27
C SER A 34 5.23 19.10 11.80
N GLN A 35 6.00 19.78 10.96
CA GLN A 35 6.14 19.42 9.55
C GLN A 35 6.80 18.05 9.36
N GLN A 36 7.82 17.73 10.17
CA GLN A 36 8.49 16.43 10.14
C GLN A 36 7.54 15.31 10.54
N ILE A 37 6.78 15.48 11.62
CA ILE A 37 5.77 14.50 12.06
C ILE A 37 4.73 14.26 10.95
N LYS A 38 4.18 15.33 10.35
CA LYS A 38 3.22 15.19 9.24
C LYS A 38 3.82 14.48 8.04
N ASN A 39 5.07 14.79 7.67
CA ASN A 39 5.74 14.15 6.54
C ASN A 39 5.97 12.66 6.80
N HIS A 40 6.35 12.30 8.03
CA HIS A 40 6.53 10.90 8.42
C HIS A 40 5.20 10.15 8.37
N ALA A 41 4.14 10.68 8.97
CA ALA A 41 2.82 10.09 8.90
C ALA A 41 2.31 9.96 7.45
N LEU A 42 2.53 10.98 6.62
CA LEU A 42 2.17 10.94 5.20
C LEU A 42 2.92 9.85 4.44
N PHE A 43 4.22 9.67 4.72
CA PHE A 43 5.02 8.61 4.12
C PHE A 43 4.48 7.23 4.50
N THR A 44 4.22 6.99 5.79
CA THR A 44 3.64 5.74 6.30
C THR A 44 2.29 5.42 5.64
N LEU A 45 1.39 6.41 5.52
CA LEU A 45 0.10 6.19 4.87
C LEU A 45 0.25 5.84 3.38
N LEU A 46 1.21 6.45 2.67
CA LEU A 46 1.49 6.15 1.26
C LEU A 46 2.04 4.72 1.09
N GLU A 47 2.90 4.28 1.99
CA GLU A 47 3.46 2.92 2.00
C GLU A 47 2.39 1.86 2.21
N ILE A 48 1.51 2.07 3.19
CA ILE A 48 0.35 1.17 3.43
C ILE A 48 -0.58 1.16 2.23
N ASN A 49 -0.90 2.33 1.67
CA ASN A 49 -1.75 2.43 0.50
C ASN A 49 -1.15 1.68 -0.70
N TYR A 50 0.17 1.77 -0.90
CA TYR A 50 0.86 1.02 -1.94
C TYR A 50 0.72 -0.49 -1.73
N ASN A 51 0.95 -0.99 -0.51
CA ASN A 51 0.81 -2.40 -0.17
C ASN A 51 -0.63 -2.90 -0.34
N PHE A 52 -1.63 -2.11 0.05
CA PHE A 52 -3.04 -2.49 -0.13
C PHE A 52 -3.43 -2.49 -1.61
N MET A 53 -2.96 -1.52 -2.40
CA MET A 53 -3.25 -1.52 -3.83
C MET A 53 -2.55 -2.67 -4.58
N LEU A 54 -1.36 -3.09 -4.15
CA LEU A 54 -0.68 -4.29 -4.67
C LEU A 54 -1.53 -5.56 -4.50
N LEU A 55 -2.23 -5.67 -3.38
CA LEU A 55 -3.09 -6.81 -3.06
C LEU A 55 -4.47 -6.75 -3.73
N ASN A 56 -4.90 -5.56 -4.17
CA ASN A 56 -6.22 -5.33 -4.76
C ASN A 56 -6.20 -5.31 -6.31
N ASP A 57 -5.06 -5.59 -6.95
CA ASP A 57 -4.91 -5.32 -8.38
C ASP A 57 -5.14 -6.54 -9.28
N ASP A 58 -6.41 -6.73 -9.65
CA ASP A 58 -6.84 -7.65 -10.71
C ASP A 58 -6.16 -7.36 -12.07
N SER A 59 -5.66 -6.14 -12.29
CA SER A 59 -5.07 -5.77 -13.57
C SER A 59 -3.78 -6.53 -13.87
N ARG A 60 -3.07 -7.04 -12.84
CA ARG A 60 -1.88 -7.89 -13.01
C ARG A 60 -2.26 -9.27 -13.53
N ILE A 61 -3.35 -9.83 -13.00
CA ILE A 61 -3.92 -11.09 -13.47
C ILE A 61 -4.38 -10.94 -14.92
N GLU A 62 -5.12 -9.87 -15.24
CA GLU A 62 -5.55 -9.59 -16.61
C GLU A 62 -4.39 -9.35 -17.58
N LEU A 63 -3.30 -8.70 -17.14
CA LEU A 63 -2.09 -8.52 -17.94
C LEU A 63 -1.40 -9.86 -18.23
N ALA A 64 -1.35 -10.77 -17.25
CA ALA A 64 -0.80 -12.10 -17.42
C ALA A 64 -1.65 -12.92 -18.41
N LEU A 65 -2.98 -12.92 -18.23
CA LEU A 65 -3.95 -13.57 -19.13
C LEU A 65 -3.85 -13.04 -20.56
N THR A 66 -3.79 -11.72 -20.74
CA THR A 66 -3.67 -11.08 -22.07
C THR A 66 -2.36 -11.46 -22.78
N LYS A 67 -1.26 -11.67 -22.04
CA LYS A 67 -0.02 -12.16 -22.64
C LYS A 67 -0.14 -13.61 -23.10
N MET A 68 -0.92 -14.42 -22.39
CA MET A 68 -1.17 -15.83 -22.70
C MET A 68 -2.03 -16.06 -23.93
N GLU A 69 -2.97 -15.17 -24.21
CA GLU A 69 -3.79 -15.20 -25.43
C GLU A 69 -2.98 -15.24 -26.74
N LYS A 70 -1.70 -14.87 -26.69
CA LYS A 70 -0.79 -14.92 -27.84
C LYS A 70 -0.34 -16.34 -28.19
N PHE A 71 -0.46 -17.28 -27.26
CA PHE A 71 0.00 -18.67 -27.42
C PHE A 71 -1.14 -19.65 -27.69
N VAL A 72 -2.40 -19.18 -27.63
CA VAL A 72 -3.61 -20.01 -27.73
C VAL A 72 -4.49 -19.51 -28.89
N PRO A 73 -5.11 -20.41 -29.69
CA PRO A 73 -6.07 -20.03 -30.73
C PRO A 73 -7.20 -19.16 -30.17
N GLU A 74 -7.70 -18.23 -30.99
CA GLU A 74 -8.74 -17.27 -30.58
C GLU A 74 -10.03 -17.95 -30.10
N ALA A 75 -10.33 -19.15 -30.61
CA ALA A 75 -11.49 -19.94 -30.22
C ALA A 75 -11.42 -20.51 -28.79
N GLU A 76 -10.20 -20.65 -28.23
CA GLU A 76 -9.94 -21.30 -26.92
C GLU A 76 -9.53 -20.28 -25.85
N ARG A 77 -9.50 -18.98 -26.18
CA ARG A 77 -9.02 -17.93 -25.26
C ARG A 77 -9.88 -17.76 -24.02
N GLU A 78 -11.20 -17.85 -24.16
CA GLU A 78 -12.12 -17.63 -23.03
C GLU A 78 -12.04 -18.80 -22.03
N GLU A 79 -12.01 -20.04 -22.53
CA GLU A 79 -11.85 -21.25 -21.73
C GLU A 79 -10.49 -21.29 -21.04
N MET A 80 -9.41 -20.91 -21.75
CA MET A 80 -8.09 -20.75 -21.15
C MET A 80 -8.06 -19.64 -20.09
N ARG A 81 -8.77 -18.52 -20.31
CA ARG A 81 -8.89 -17.44 -19.31
C ARG A 81 -9.53 -17.96 -18.02
N GLU A 82 -10.66 -18.65 -18.13
CA GLU A 82 -11.36 -19.22 -16.97
C GLU A 82 -10.49 -20.24 -16.24
N PHE A 83 -9.79 -21.11 -16.98
CA PHE A 83 -8.92 -22.14 -16.42
C PHE A 83 -7.64 -21.57 -15.76
N MET A 84 -6.98 -20.60 -16.40
CA MET A 84 -5.68 -20.09 -15.95
C MET A 84 -5.79 -18.97 -14.91
N LYS A 85 -6.93 -18.29 -14.81
CA LYS A 85 -7.13 -17.17 -13.87
C LYS A 85 -6.87 -17.57 -12.41
N PRO A 86 -7.38 -18.70 -11.88
CA PRO A 86 -7.06 -19.16 -10.53
C PRO A 86 -5.57 -19.41 -10.32
N PHE A 87 -4.91 -20.03 -11.32
CA PHE A 87 -3.48 -20.36 -11.27
C PHE A 87 -2.61 -19.09 -11.18
N TYR A 88 -2.90 -18.10 -12.01
CA TYR A 88 -2.21 -16.82 -11.98
C TYR A 88 -2.47 -16.04 -10.71
N SER A 89 -3.72 -16.07 -10.23
CA SER A 89 -4.07 -15.43 -8.96
C SER A 89 -3.23 -16.01 -7.83
N GLN A 90 -3.13 -17.34 -7.73
CA GLN A 90 -2.31 -17.99 -6.70
C GLN A 90 -0.82 -17.66 -6.80
N ILE A 91 -0.22 -17.70 -8.00
CA ILE A 91 1.22 -17.42 -8.16
C ILE A 91 1.56 -15.97 -7.88
N LEU A 92 0.79 -15.04 -8.47
CA LEU A 92 1.00 -13.62 -8.27
C LEU A 92 0.78 -13.29 -6.80
N ASN A 93 -0.27 -13.84 -6.20
CA ASN A 93 -0.54 -13.61 -4.79
C ASN A 93 0.53 -14.25 -3.90
N LYS A 94 1.12 -15.40 -4.24
CA LYS A 94 2.24 -15.98 -3.50
C LYS A 94 3.48 -15.07 -3.55
N SER A 95 3.84 -14.58 -4.73
CA SER A 95 4.97 -13.65 -4.89
C SER A 95 4.74 -12.33 -4.14
N ILE A 96 3.52 -11.79 -4.20
CA ILE A 96 3.12 -10.60 -3.44
C ILE A 96 3.10 -10.91 -1.95
N SER A 97 2.65 -12.10 -1.55
CA SER A 97 2.54 -12.53 -0.16
C SER A 97 3.88 -12.57 0.51
N GLU A 98 4.92 -13.08 -0.14
CA GLU A 98 6.26 -13.09 0.46
C GLU A 98 6.79 -11.67 0.67
N GLN A 99 6.50 -10.75 -0.26
CA GLN A 99 6.89 -9.35 -0.16
C GLN A 99 6.10 -8.59 0.92
N VAL A 100 4.80 -8.87 1.05
CA VAL A 100 3.91 -8.14 1.96
C VAL A 100 3.89 -8.76 3.37
N LYS A 101 3.91 -10.09 3.51
CA LYS A 101 3.92 -10.82 4.80
C LYS A 101 5.15 -10.47 5.64
N ALA A 102 6.33 -10.40 5.01
CA ALA A 102 7.57 -10.06 5.70
C ALA A 102 7.56 -8.65 6.34
N ASP A 103 6.70 -7.76 5.83
CA ASP A 103 6.58 -6.38 6.32
C ASP A 103 5.22 -6.11 7.00
N LEU A 104 4.25 -7.03 7.04
CA LEU A 104 2.87 -6.75 7.49
C LEU A 104 2.80 -6.30 8.96
N GLU A 105 3.33 -7.09 9.89
CA GLU A 105 3.37 -6.73 11.33
C GLU A 105 4.10 -5.40 11.55
N LYS A 106 5.21 -5.21 10.83
CA LYS A 106 6.02 -3.99 10.89
C LYS A 106 5.27 -2.79 10.30
N VAL A 107 4.47 -2.99 9.27
CA VAL A 107 3.66 -1.96 8.62
C VAL A 107 2.51 -1.55 9.54
N GLU A 108 1.85 -2.49 10.21
CA GLU A 108 0.81 -2.19 11.20
C GLU A 108 1.38 -1.45 12.42
N GLU A 109 2.54 -1.89 12.94
CA GLU A 109 3.24 -1.21 14.02
C GLU A 109 3.62 0.22 13.61
N THR A 110 4.18 0.37 12.40
CA THR A 110 4.58 1.67 11.85
C THR A 110 3.37 2.59 11.66
N TYR A 111 2.22 2.05 11.24
CA TYR A 111 0.96 2.78 11.15
C TYR A 111 0.53 3.31 12.52
N SER A 112 0.46 2.43 13.52
CA SER A 112 0.06 2.79 14.88
C SER A 112 0.98 3.85 15.48
N ASN A 113 2.29 3.71 15.29
CA ASN A 113 3.29 4.69 15.70
C ASN A 113 3.11 6.04 14.99
N ALA A 114 2.88 6.03 13.68
CA ALA A 114 2.64 7.25 12.91
C ALA A 114 1.36 7.99 13.35
N VAL A 115 0.28 7.25 13.66
CA VAL A 115 -0.96 7.81 14.22
C VAL A 115 -0.72 8.39 15.61
N GLN A 116 0.04 7.70 16.45
CA GLN A 116 0.40 8.17 17.80
C GLN A 116 1.25 9.45 17.74
N GLU A 117 2.26 9.51 16.88
CA GLU A 117 3.06 10.72 16.68
C GLU A 117 2.22 11.88 16.14
N LEU A 118 1.34 11.60 15.17
CA LEU A 118 0.41 12.61 14.63
C LEU A 118 -0.50 13.17 15.71
N SER A 119 -0.91 12.36 16.69
CA SER A 119 -1.78 12.81 17.80
C SER A 119 -1.19 13.95 18.62
N LYS A 120 0.15 14.06 18.68
CA LYS A 120 0.86 15.14 19.39
C LYS A 120 0.63 16.51 18.75
N ILE A 121 0.27 16.56 17.47
CA ILE A 121 0.13 17.81 16.69
C ILE A 121 -1.24 17.99 16.03
N ASP A 122 -1.95 16.91 15.73
CA ASP A 122 -3.25 16.89 15.05
C ASP A 122 -4.11 15.75 15.64
N PRO A 123 -4.58 15.89 16.91
CA PRO A 123 -5.29 14.82 17.61
C PRO A 123 -6.62 14.45 16.96
N VAL A 124 -7.28 15.39 16.27
CA VAL A 124 -8.55 15.11 15.57
C VAL A 124 -8.33 14.19 14.39
N ARG A 125 -7.29 14.42 13.59
CA ARG A 125 -6.95 13.52 12.48
C ARG A 125 -6.42 12.17 12.98
N ALA A 126 -5.62 12.16 14.05
CA ALA A 126 -5.17 10.92 14.66
C ALA A 126 -6.35 10.07 15.18
N TYR A 127 -7.34 10.70 15.84
CA TYR A 127 -8.57 10.03 16.26
C TYR A 127 -9.36 9.46 15.08
N ARG A 128 -9.47 10.21 13.98
CA ARG A 128 -10.13 9.72 12.76
C ARG A 128 -9.42 8.50 12.18
N LEU A 129 -8.09 8.56 12.02
CA LEU A 129 -7.28 7.45 11.53
C LEU A 129 -7.39 6.21 12.42
N HIS A 130 -7.38 6.40 13.73
CA HIS A 130 -7.59 5.30 14.68
C HIS A 130 -9.00 4.71 14.59
N GLY A 131 -10.03 5.54 14.37
CA GLY A 131 -11.42 5.11 14.22
C GLY A 131 -11.77 4.51 12.86
N LYS A 132 -10.87 4.54 11.87
CA LYS A 132 -11.08 3.93 10.55
C LYS A 132 -10.87 2.42 10.62
N SER A 133 -11.89 1.73 11.11
CA SER A 133 -11.89 0.27 11.30
C SER A 133 -11.56 -0.53 10.03
N ASN A 134 -11.84 -0.01 8.84
CA ASN A 134 -11.53 -0.72 7.59
C ASN A 134 -10.03 -0.95 7.38
N ILE A 135 -9.16 -0.04 7.84
CA ILE A 135 -7.71 -0.20 7.71
C ILE A 135 -7.23 -1.38 8.57
N PHE A 136 -7.70 -1.45 9.83
CA PHE A 136 -7.38 -2.58 10.72
C PHE A 136 -8.02 -3.89 10.24
N ARG A 137 -9.28 -3.85 9.79
CA ARG A 137 -9.93 -5.02 9.19
C ARG A 137 -9.21 -5.53 7.94
N ALA A 138 -8.61 -4.62 7.17
CA ALA A 138 -7.78 -5.02 6.03
C ALA A 138 -6.48 -5.69 6.50
N PHE A 139 -5.82 -5.19 7.56
CA PHE A 139 -4.68 -5.89 8.16
C PHE A 139 -5.08 -7.31 8.63
N ASP A 140 -6.18 -7.44 9.38
CA ASP A 140 -6.68 -8.74 9.85
C ASP A 140 -6.99 -9.71 8.69
N ALA A 141 -7.62 -9.20 7.61
CA ALA A 141 -7.94 -9.99 6.43
C ALA A 141 -6.69 -10.45 5.68
N ILE A 142 -5.68 -9.58 5.57
CA ILE A 142 -4.40 -9.91 4.92
C ILE A 142 -3.63 -10.94 5.77
N ASP A 143 -3.66 -10.81 7.09
CA ASP A 143 -2.99 -11.76 7.99
C ASP A 143 -3.63 -13.15 7.91
N SER A 144 -4.97 -13.20 7.99
CA SER A 144 -5.75 -14.44 7.81
C SER A 144 -5.50 -15.09 6.43
N TYR A 145 -5.37 -14.26 5.39
CA TYR A 145 -5.01 -14.71 4.06
C TYR A 145 -3.62 -15.37 4.04
N PHE A 146 -2.61 -14.78 4.68
CA PHE A 146 -1.26 -15.34 4.71
C PHE A 146 -1.10 -16.58 5.59
N GLU A 147 -1.97 -16.80 6.57
CA GLU A 147 -2.05 -18.06 7.30
C GLU A 147 -2.62 -19.19 6.41
N SER A 148 -3.50 -18.86 5.46
CA SER A 148 -4.14 -19.86 4.58
C SER A 148 -3.27 -20.35 3.41
N ILE A 149 -2.27 -19.57 2.99
CA ILE A 149 -1.41 -19.88 1.81
C ILE A 149 -0.27 -20.87 2.14
N GLU A 150 -0.12 -21.32 3.39
CA GLU A 150 0.88 -22.34 3.74
C GLU A 150 0.60 -23.75 3.16
N VAL A 151 -0.43 -23.89 2.33
CA VAL A 151 -0.70 -25.13 1.58
C VAL A 151 0.31 -25.28 0.43
N GLU A 152 1.11 -26.35 0.48
CA GLU A 152 2.13 -26.66 -0.52
C GLU A 152 1.54 -26.83 -1.92
N PHE A 153 2.29 -26.38 -2.93
CA PHE A 153 1.88 -26.48 -4.32
C PHE A 153 1.87 -27.97 -4.72
N PRO A 154 0.73 -28.51 -5.18
CA PRO A 154 0.71 -29.85 -5.69
C PRO A 154 1.50 -29.95 -6.99
N MET A 155 2.55 -30.78 -7.00
CA MET A 155 3.43 -30.99 -8.16
C MET A 155 3.08 -32.27 -8.92
N ASN A 156 2.03 -33.00 -8.53
CA ASN A 156 1.65 -34.30 -9.09
C ASN A 156 0.20 -34.30 -9.61
N GLU A 157 -0.09 -35.16 -10.61
CA GLU A 157 -1.42 -35.29 -11.24
C GLU A 157 -2.54 -35.69 -10.26
N GLU A 158 -2.24 -36.44 -9.20
CA GLU A 158 -3.24 -36.86 -8.18
C GLU A 158 -3.74 -35.70 -7.32
N ASP A 159 -2.98 -34.61 -7.24
CA ASP A 159 -3.29 -33.47 -6.39
C ASP A 159 -4.07 -32.37 -7.15
N LEU A 160 -4.26 -32.51 -8.47
CA LEU A 160 -5.06 -31.60 -9.29
C LEU A 160 -6.57 -31.70 -8.97
N GLU A 161 -7.04 -32.84 -8.44
CA GLU A 161 -8.43 -32.99 -7.97
C GLU A 161 -8.71 -32.21 -6.68
N GLU A 162 -7.68 -31.81 -5.92
CA GLU A 162 -7.84 -30.95 -4.74
C GLU A 162 -7.94 -29.45 -5.10
N LEU A 163 -7.70 -29.06 -6.36
CA LEU A 163 -7.74 -27.66 -6.80
C LEU A 163 -9.13 -27.01 -6.68
N ASP A 164 -10.22 -27.77 -6.87
CA ASP A 164 -11.59 -27.27 -6.70
C ASP A 164 -11.83 -26.79 -5.26
N ASN A 165 -11.21 -27.43 -4.26
CA ASN A 165 -11.30 -27.03 -2.85
C ASN A 165 -10.39 -25.83 -2.51
N VAL A 166 -9.30 -25.63 -3.28
CA VAL A 166 -8.38 -24.50 -3.11
C VAL A 166 -8.98 -23.22 -3.73
N GLN A 167 -9.78 -23.34 -4.80
CA GLN A 167 -10.45 -22.22 -5.46
C GLN A 167 -11.38 -21.45 -4.51
N ASP A 168 -12.20 -22.17 -3.73
CA ASP A 168 -13.09 -21.58 -2.72
C ASP A 168 -12.30 -20.95 -1.57
N SER A 169 -11.15 -21.53 -1.22
CA SER A 169 -10.34 -21.04 -0.09
C SER A 169 -9.54 -19.77 -0.43
N VAL A 170 -9.02 -19.62 -1.66
CA VAL A 170 -8.10 -18.50 -1.99
C VAL A 170 -8.82 -17.24 -2.45
N THR A 171 -9.99 -17.35 -3.09
CA THR A 171 -10.74 -16.17 -3.56
C THR A 171 -11.66 -15.55 -2.51
N GLU A 172 -11.98 -16.27 -1.44
CA GLU A 172 -12.92 -15.80 -0.42
C GLU A 172 -12.24 -15.08 0.77
N LEU A 173 -10.92 -15.22 0.94
CA LEU A 173 -10.24 -14.80 2.18
C LEU A 173 -9.80 -13.34 2.26
N VAL A 174 -9.67 -12.62 1.14
CA VAL A 174 -9.53 -11.16 1.18
C VAL A 174 -10.79 -10.58 0.55
N GLU A 175 -11.78 -10.21 1.37
CA GLU A 175 -12.97 -9.54 0.86
C GLU A 175 -12.53 -8.29 0.07
N PRO A 176 -12.64 -8.28 -1.28
CA PRO A 176 -12.13 -7.19 -2.09
C PRO A 176 -12.82 -5.86 -1.74
N GLU A 177 -14.02 -5.94 -1.15
CA GLU A 177 -14.74 -4.81 -0.59
C GLU A 177 -14.04 -4.20 0.64
N ILE A 178 -13.51 -5.00 1.58
CA ILE A 178 -12.78 -4.50 2.75
C ILE A 178 -11.50 -3.80 2.31
N LEU A 179 -10.73 -4.44 1.43
CA LEU A 179 -9.45 -3.90 0.95
C LEU A 179 -9.66 -2.60 0.17
N LYS A 180 -10.66 -2.57 -0.72
CA LYS A 180 -11.04 -1.36 -1.45
C LYS A 180 -11.51 -0.24 -0.52
N ALA A 181 -12.35 -0.54 0.47
CA ALA A 181 -12.79 0.44 1.46
C ALA A 181 -11.61 1.01 2.25
N ALA A 182 -10.65 0.17 2.63
CA ALA A 182 -9.43 0.58 3.32
C ALA A 182 -8.54 1.47 2.44
N ILE A 183 -8.39 1.15 1.15
CA ILE A 183 -7.67 1.98 0.17
C ILE A 183 -8.33 3.36 0.04
N ASP A 184 -9.64 3.42 -0.18
CA ASP A 184 -10.37 4.69 -0.28
C ASP A 184 -10.19 5.52 1.00
N ASP A 185 -10.29 4.86 2.15
CA ASP A 185 -10.10 5.47 3.46
C ASP A 185 -8.70 6.06 3.65
N LEU A 186 -7.65 5.35 3.21
CA LEU A 186 -6.26 5.80 3.23
C LEU A 186 -6.03 6.96 2.26
N GLN A 187 -6.51 6.86 1.02
CA GLN A 187 -6.33 7.89 0.00
C GLN A 187 -6.94 9.22 0.43
N ASP A 188 -8.11 9.20 1.07
CA ASP A 188 -8.76 10.40 1.58
C ASP A 188 -7.95 11.05 2.70
N GLU A 189 -7.39 10.26 3.61
CA GLU A 189 -6.52 10.78 4.67
C GLU A 189 -5.16 11.26 4.13
N ILE A 190 -4.58 10.59 3.13
CA ILE A 190 -3.39 11.05 2.41
C ILE A 190 -3.66 12.41 1.73
N LYS A 191 -4.78 12.55 1.03
CA LYS A 191 -5.19 13.83 0.40
C LYS A 191 -5.38 14.91 1.45
N GLY A 192 -6.02 14.60 2.57
CA GLY A 192 -6.23 15.53 3.68
C GLY A 192 -4.91 15.98 4.33
N LEU A 193 -4.03 15.04 4.66
CA LEU A 193 -2.77 15.30 5.35
C LEU A 193 -1.79 16.05 4.44
N SER A 194 -1.65 15.64 3.18
CA SER A 194 -0.80 16.29 2.19
C SER A 194 -1.22 17.74 1.90
N LYS A 195 -2.52 18.05 1.87
CA LYS A 195 -3.01 19.44 1.81
C LYS A 195 -2.59 20.26 3.02
N SER A 196 -2.61 19.67 4.21
CA SER A 196 -2.22 20.36 5.46
C SER A 196 -0.71 20.61 5.58
N ILE A 197 0.09 19.88 4.80
CA ILE A 197 1.53 20.09 4.62
C ILE A 197 1.77 21.20 3.59
N GLY A 198 1.09 21.12 2.45
CA GLY A 198 1.13 22.17 1.44
C GLY A 198 0.69 21.70 0.06
N TYR A 199 0.24 22.65 -0.76
CA TYR A 199 -0.31 22.38 -2.09
C TYR A 199 0.62 21.58 -3.01
N ARG A 200 1.94 21.86 -2.96
CA ARG A 200 2.94 21.12 -3.76
C ARG A 200 3.01 19.65 -3.36
N THR A 201 2.97 19.35 -2.07
CA THR A 201 2.98 17.97 -1.57
C THR A 201 1.69 17.26 -1.94
N TRP A 202 0.54 17.94 -1.80
CA TRP A 202 -0.74 17.40 -2.26
C TRP A 202 -0.72 16.99 -3.74
N LEU A 203 -0.20 17.85 -4.63
CA LEU A 203 -0.07 17.51 -6.05
C LEU A 203 0.85 16.31 -6.28
N LYS A 204 1.98 16.23 -5.55
CA LYS A 204 2.91 15.09 -5.66
C LYS A 204 2.27 13.80 -5.18
N CYS A 205 1.56 13.81 -4.05
CA CYS A 205 0.87 12.63 -3.53
C CYS A 205 -0.25 12.18 -4.45
N LYS A 206 -1.06 13.11 -4.96
CA LYS A 206 -2.09 12.80 -5.96
C LYS A 206 -1.45 12.13 -7.18
N LYS A 207 -0.38 12.72 -7.72
CA LYS A 207 0.35 12.15 -8.84
C LYS A 207 0.95 10.77 -8.50
N ALA A 208 1.45 10.57 -7.28
CA ALA A 208 2.02 9.28 -6.88
C ALA A 208 0.94 8.18 -6.82
N ILE A 209 -0.22 8.47 -6.23
CA ILE A 209 -1.37 7.54 -6.16
C ILE A 209 -1.91 7.23 -7.56
N ASP A 210 -2.08 8.26 -8.40
CA ASP A 210 -2.66 8.11 -9.74
C ASP A 210 -1.72 7.37 -10.73
N ASN A 211 -0.40 7.31 -10.47
CA ASN A 211 0.60 6.67 -11.35
C ASN A 211 1.29 5.47 -10.71
N ILE A 212 0.64 4.78 -9.76
CA ILE A 212 1.19 3.50 -9.29
C ILE A 212 1.14 2.53 -10.48
N ASP A 213 2.32 2.11 -10.94
CA ASP A 213 2.48 1.16 -12.02
C ASP A 213 2.64 -0.23 -11.41
N PHE A 214 1.64 -1.07 -11.60
CA PHE A 214 1.62 -2.46 -11.13
C PHE A 214 2.22 -3.44 -12.13
N SER A 215 3.03 -2.96 -13.08
CA SER A 215 3.68 -3.81 -14.07
C SER A 215 4.36 -5.03 -13.45
N ILE A 216 4.13 -6.18 -14.07
CA ILE A 216 4.77 -7.45 -13.70
C ILE A 216 6.29 -7.29 -13.86
N SER A 217 7.03 -7.52 -12.78
CA SER A 217 8.49 -7.43 -12.80
C SER A 217 9.09 -8.46 -13.77
N PRO A 218 10.29 -8.22 -14.32
CA PRO A 218 10.93 -9.18 -15.22
C PRO A 218 11.15 -10.56 -14.58
N THR A 219 11.34 -10.61 -13.26
CA THR A 219 11.53 -11.85 -12.51
C THR A 219 10.22 -12.62 -12.40
N GLU A 220 9.12 -11.96 -12.01
CA GLU A 220 7.78 -12.56 -11.99
C GLU A 220 7.38 -13.03 -13.40
N MET A 221 7.69 -12.24 -14.43
CA MET A 221 7.44 -12.60 -15.82
C MET A 221 8.20 -13.87 -16.21
N LYS A 222 9.47 -14.01 -15.79
CA LYS A 222 10.26 -15.20 -16.07
C LYS A 222 9.72 -16.44 -15.34
N THR A 223 9.24 -16.29 -14.10
CA THR A 223 8.59 -17.37 -13.36
C THR A 223 7.32 -17.80 -14.06
N ILE A 224 6.50 -16.83 -14.49
CA ILE A 224 5.31 -17.08 -15.32
C ILE A 224 5.68 -17.82 -16.60
N ASP A 225 6.66 -17.32 -17.36
CA ASP A 225 7.10 -17.94 -18.63
C ASP A 225 7.58 -19.39 -18.42
N THR A 226 8.33 -19.66 -17.35
CA THR A 226 8.84 -21.00 -17.03
C THR A 226 7.71 -21.97 -16.68
N LEU A 227 6.73 -21.51 -15.90
CA LEU A 227 5.56 -22.32 -15.55
C LEU A 227 4.67 -22.56 -16.77
N LEU A 228 4.54 -21.57 -17.65
CA LEU A 228 3.81 -21.71 -18.91
C LEU A 228 4.45 -22.73 -19.84
N GLU A 229 5.77 -22.71 -20.00
CA GLU A 229 6.49 -23.72 -20.78
C GLU A 229 6.27 -25.14 -20.23
N THR A 230 5.99 -25.26 -18.93
CA THR A 230 5.71 -26.54 -18.25
C THR A 230 4.25 -26.97 -18.39
N LEU A 231 3.30 -26.04 -18.34
CA LEU A 231 1.85 -26.31 -18.34
C LEU A 231 1.22 -26.36 -19.74
N ILE A 232 1.72 -25.58 -20.71
CA ILE A 232 1.20 -25.57 -22.08
C ILE A 232 1.14 -26.97 -22.71
N PRO A 233 2.16 -27.85 -22.55
CA PRO A 233 2.08 -29.23 -23.01
C PRO A 233 0.93 -30.02 -22.34
N GLN A 234 0.73 -29.85 -21.04
CA GLN A 234 -0.29 -30.58 -20.27
C GLN A 234 -1.71 -30.13 -20.62
N VAL A 235 -1.92 -28.83 -20.82
CA VAL A 235 -3.20 -28.26 -21.27
C VAL A 235 -3.53 -28.68 -22.70
N ARG A 236 -2.51 -28.81 -23.55
CA ARG A 236 -2.71 -29.28 -24.93
C ARG A 236 -3.11 -30.76 -24.97
N ASP A 237 -2.49 -31.60 -24.15
CA ASP A 237 -2.80 -33.02 -24.07
C ASP A 237 -4.19 -33.29 -23.47
N SER A 238 -4.70 -32.41 -22.59
CA SER A 238 -6.07 -32.52 -22.03
C SER A 238 -7.18 -31.97 -22.92
N LEU A 239 -6.86 -31.10 -23.89
CA LEU A 239 -7.81 -30.59 -24.88
C LEU A 239 -7.96 -31.52 -26.11
N ASP A 240 -6.94 -32.35 -26.38
CA ASP A 240 -6.94 -33.33 -27.48
C ASP A 240 -7.53 -34.71 -27.08
N SER A 241 -7.93 -34.91 -25.81
CA SER A 241 -8.52 -36.14 -25.25
C SER A 241 -10.04 -36.07 -25.05
#